data_AF-A0A315XH55-F1
#
_entry.id   AF-A0A315XH55-F1
#
_cell.length_a   1.000
_cell.length_b   1.000
_cell.length_c   1.000
_cell.angle_alpha   90.00
_cell.angle_beta   90.00
_cell.angle_gamma   90.00
#
_symmetry.space_group_name_H-M   'P 1'
#
loop_
_entity.id
_entity.type
_entity.pdbx_description
1 polymer ?
#
loop_
_entity_poly.entity_id
_entity_poly.type
_entity_poly.pdbx_seq_one_letter_code
_entity_poly.pdbx_strand_id
1 'polypeptide(L)'
;MDFIEQVKKNLSGKLRIEDGNCGTTHKVLKEISVQGGKAVTWERPDGVFSKILDNNGNVVGEGEGITWPPSILFALVEGGFFPKEIESQLIKSLQCIIDMEKVADIYGYGRVVTPVAAAYNEVWKNGGRVAIRRNSWGVEVVFIDKYDKEIAVGPISYCPTCGTAATIPRAPALAAKIKEELKDKRNTGKDKYERGMENHFFIKNDRICCEIIEKGQVLGRALRCCIAYAGVAAEVNAGIAGPKWGALFKEYCRICPTKLCRKGKNTGEEANNLLVSLEKKKLKTDIRMDTYITAMVKKDGELLGEGIGTVCAFSSLMYAKARCIQLRSEIEVVRE
;
A
#
# COMPACT_ATOMS: atom_id res chain seq x y z
N MET A 1 18.35 10.19 -25.91
CA MET A 1 17.29 9.20 -25.71
C MET A 1 16.31 9.83 -24.75
N ASP A 2 15.01 9.77 -25.03
CA ASP A 2 13.98 10.30 -24.15
C ASP A 2 14.03 9.61 -22.77
N PHE A 3 13.76 10.36 -21.68
CA PHE A 3 13.88 9.89 -20.30
C PHE A 3 12.99 8.65 -20.05
N ILE A 4 11.75 8.70 -20.53
CA ILE A 4 10.78 7.61 -20.37
C ILE A 4 11.24 6.37 -21.14
N GLU A 5 11.71 6.54 -22.38
CA GLU A 5 12.21 5.44 -23.19
C GLU A 5 13.46 4.76 -22.59
N GLN A 6 14.35 5.53 -21.96
CA GLN A 6 15.49 4.97 -21.25
C GLN A 6 15.06 4.15 -20.01
N VAL A 7 14.10 4.64 -19.23
CA VAL A 7 13.49 3.89 -18.12
C VAL A 7 12.85 2.59 -18.61
N LYS A 8 12.01 2.66 -19.65
CA LYS A 8 11.35 1.50 -20.27
C LYS A 8 12.36 0.45 -20.74
N LYS A 9 13.39 0.88 -21.46
CA LYS A 9 14.46 0.01 -21.95
C LYS A 9 15.15 -0.73 -20.80
N ASN A 10 15.44 -0.03 -19.70
CA ASN A 10 16.09 -0.62 -18.53
C ASN A 10 15.18 -1.58 -17.76
N LEU A 11 13.86 -1.44 -17.87
CA LEU A 11 12.86 -2.30 -17.23
C LEU A 11 12.36 -3.44 -18.12
N SER A 12 12.73 -3.46 -19.40
CA SER A 12 12.32 -4.49 -20.35
C SER A 12 12.63 -5.90 -19.83
N GLY A 13 11.62 -6.76 -19.80
CA GLY A 13 11.71 -8.14 -19.28
C GLY A 13 11.82 -8.27 -17.74
N LYS A 14 11.77 -7.17 -16.98
CA LYS A 14 11.95 -7.18 -15.50
C LYS A 14 10.64 -7.03 -14.71
N LEU A 15 9.56 -6.61 -15.37
CA LEU A 15 8.25 -6.42 -14.78
C LEU A 15 7.41 -7.68 -14.98
N ARG A 16 6.85 -8.22 -13.89
CA ARG A 16 6.05 -9.44 -13.93
C ARG A 16 4.76 -9.25 -13.15
N ILE A 17 3.71 -9.94 -13.57
CA ILE A 17 2.39 -9.85 -12.93
C ILE A 17 2.46 -10.24 -11.44
N GLU A 18 3.36 -11.15 -11.06
CA GLU A 18 3.56 -11.59 -9.68
C GLU A 18 4.14 -10.50 -8.77
N ASP A 19 4.79 -9.47 -9.33
CA ASP A 19 5.27 -8.33 -8.55
C ASP A 19 4.08 -7.48 -8.03
N GLY A 20 2.97 -7.52 -8.77
CA GLY A 20 1.76 -6.76 -8.55
C GLY A 20 1.96 -5.23 -8.59
N ASN A 21 0.87 -4.48 -8.44
CA ASN A 21 0.88 -3.02 -8.49
C ASN A 21 1.93 -2.40 -7.58
N CYS A 22 1.99 -2.87 -6.33
CA CYS A 22 2.96 -2.40 -5.35
C CYS A 22 4.41 -2.66 -5.80
N GLY A 23 4.78 -3.90 -6.14
CA GLY A 23 6.14 -4.23 -6.54
C GLY A 23 6.57 -3.50 -7.82
N THR A 24 5.69 -3.47 -8.82
CA THR A 24 5.91 -2.81 -10.11
C THR A 24 6.17 -1.32 -9.96
N THR A 25 5.37 -0.62 -9.14
CA THR A 25 5.58 0.81 -8.84
C THR A 25 6.98 1.06 -8.27
N HIS A 26 7.43 0.21 -7.34
CA HIS A 26 8.74 0.38 -6.72
C HIS A 26 9.89 0.13 -7.70
N LYS A 27 9.75 -0.85 -8.60
CA LYS A 27 10.75 -1.13 -9.65
C LYS A 27 10.91 0.06 -10.59
N VAL A 28 9.79 0.63 -11.03
CA VAL A 28 9.81 1.77 -11.97
C VAL A 28 10.32 3.03 -11.27
N LEU A 29 9.84 3.32 -10.07
CA LEU A 29 10.32 4.46 -9.28
C LEU A 29 11.83 4.35 -8.98
N LYS A 30 12.35 3.13 -8.80
CA LYS A 30 13.79 2.89 -8.66
C LYS A 30 14.55 3.31 -9.90
N GLU A 31 14.11 2.89 -11.07
CA GLU A 31 14.77 3.24 -12.33
C GLU A 31 14.71 4.75 -12.60
N ILE A 32 13.56 5.38 -12.37
CA ILE A 32 13.39 6.84 -12.43
C ILE A 32 14.38 7.55 -11.51
N SER A 33 14.51 7.07 -10.27
CA SER A 33 15.41 7.66 -9.27
C SER A 33 16.89 7.50 -9.62
N VAL A 34 17.28 6.36 -10.21
CA VAL A 34 18.65 6.14 -10.70
C VAL A 34 19.02 7.15 -11.78
N GLN A 35 18.05 7.56 -12.59
CA GLN A 35 18.23 8.56 -13.64
C GLN A 35 18.08 10.00 -13.14
N GLY A 36 17.85 10.22 -11.85
CA GLY A 36 17.72 11.56 -11.24
C GLY A 36 16.29 12.11 -11.16
N GLY A 37 15.29 11.34 -11.60
CA GLY A 37 13.88 11.69 -11.44
C GLY A 37 13.32 11.34 -10.06
N LYS A 38 12.06 11.72 -9.81
CA LYS A 38 11.34 11.43 -8.55
C LYS A 38 9.84 11.51 -8.73
N ALA A 39 9.09 11.01 -7.75
CA ALA A 39 7.67 11.27 -7.63
C ALA A 39 7.43 12.37 -6.59
N VAL A 40 6.54 13.32 -6.88
CA VAL A 40 6.10 14.36 -5.95
C VAL A 40 4.60 14.23 -5.77
N THR A 41 4.12 14.27 -4.53
CA THR A 41 2.70 14.07 -4.23
C THR A 41 2.17 15.13 -3.27
N TRP A 42 0.89 15.48 -3.43
CA TRP A 42 0.17 16.42 -2.57
C TRP A 42 -1.15 15.81 -2.14
N GLU A 43 -1.54 16.04 -0.90
CA GLU A 43 -2.88 15.67 -0.43
C GLU A 43 -3.92 16.56 -1.10
N ARG A 44 -5.11 16.01 -1.33
CA ARG A 44 -6.30 16.72 -1.77
C ARG A 44 -7.51 16.26 -0.95
N PRO A 45 -8.60 17.03 -0.89
CA PRO A 45 -9.80 16.62 -0.14
C PRO A 45 -10.36 15.25 -0.53
N ASP A 46 -10.20 14.88 -1.80
CA ASP A 46 -10.67 13.65 -2.44
C ASP A 46 -9.61 12.54 -2.55
N GLY A 47 -8.39 12.77 -2.06
CA GLY A 47 -7.32 11.77 -2.08
C GLY A 47 -5.93 12.40 -2.19
N VAL A 48 -5.18 11.97 -3.19
CA VAL A 48 -3.79 12.40 -3.45
C VAL A 48 -3.59 12.61 -4.94
N PHE A 49 -2.90 13.70 -5.27
CA PHE A 49 -2.38 13.97 -6.60
C PHE A 49 -0.87 13.72 -6.63
N SER A 50 -0.38 13.17 -7.73
CA SER A 50 1.03 12.84 -7.94
C SER A 50 1.54 13.34 -9.29
N LYS A 51 2.79 13.77 -9.31
CA LYS A 51 3.59 14.07 -10.50
C LYS A 51 4.83 13.21 -10.51
N ILE A 52 5.22 12.74 -11.69
CA ILE A 52 6.54 12.17 -11.94
C ILE A 52 7.38 13.27 -12.58
N LEU A 53 8.53 13.55 -11.98
CA LEU A 53 9.51 14.50 -12.48
C LEU A 53 10.69 13.74 -13.09
N ASP A 54 11.11 14.17 -14.28
CA ASP A 54 12.34 13.69 -14.90
C ASP A 54 13.59 14.26 -14.20
N ASN A 55 14.76 13.98 -14.77
CA ASN A 55 16.06 14.43 -14.26
C ASN A 55 16.31 15.95 -14.39
N ASN A 56 15.50 16.65 -15.18
CA ASN A 56 15.54 18.10 -15.36
C ASN A 56 14.45 18.82 -14.55
N GLY A 57 13.59 18.07 -13.86
CA GLY A 57 12.45 18.61 -13.12
C GLY A 57 11.19 18.84 -13.97
N ASN A 58 11.17 18.38 -15.23
CA ASN A 58 9.97 18.46 -16.06
C ASN A 58 8.96 17.41 -15.62
N VAL A 59 7.67 17.77 -15.71
CA VAL A 59 6.58 16.82 -15.46
C VAL A 59 6.44 15.88 -16.65
N VAL A 60 6.55 14.57 -16.39
CA VAL A 60 6.48 13.51 -17.40
C VAL A 60 5.35 12.51 -17.15
N GLY A 61 4.55 12.75 -16.10
CA GLY A 61 3.37 11.94 -15.80
C GLY A 61 2.62 12.52 -14.60
N GLU A 62 1.30 12.39 -14.63
CA GLU A 62 0.39 12.90 -13.59
C GLU A 62 -0.65 11.84 -13.25
N GLY A 63 -1.08 11.78 -11.99
CA GLY A 63 -2.04 10.76 -11.57
C GLY A 63 -2.67 11.03 -10.22
N GLU A 64 -3.83 10.44 -10.02
CA GLU A 64 -4.65 10.61 -8.82
C GLU A 64 -4.94 9.25 -8.17
N GLY A 65 -5.20 9.26 -6.87
CA GLY A 65 -5.50 8.04 -6.14
C GLY A 65 -5.95 8.29 -4.71
N ILE A 66 -6.53 7.27 -4.09
CA ILE A 66 -7.00 7.31 -2.69
C ILE A 66 -5.88 7.59 -1.66
N THR A 67 -4.60 7.41 -2.04
CA THR A 67 -3.40 7.67 -1.22
C THR A 67 -2.15 7.69 -2.12
N TRP A 68 -0.96 7.96 -1.57
CA TRP A 68 0.27 8.17 -2.37
C TRP A 68 0.61 7.01 -3.33
N PRO A 69 0.71 5.75 -2.88
CA PRO A 69 1.15 4.66 -3.76
C PRO A 69 0.31 4.44 -5.04
N PRO A 70 -1.04 4.35 -5.00
CA PRO A 70 -1.84 4.23 -6.23
C PRO A 70 -1.76 5.49 -7.10
N SER A 71 -1.75 6.70 -6.53
CA SER A 71 -1.62 7.93 -7.33
C SER A 71 -0.28 8.00 -8.09
N ILE A 72 0.81 7.54 -7.47
CA ILE A 72 2.12 7.43 -8.13
C ILE A 72 2.06 6.41 -9.27
N LEU A 73 1.43 5.24 -9.07
CA LEU A 73 1.32 4.25 -10.13
C LEU A 73 0.50 4.75 -11.31
N PHE A 74 -0.60 5.47 -11.07
CA PHE A 74 -1.34 6.13 -12.14
C PHE A 74 -0.46 7.12 -12.91
N ALA A 75 0.29 7.95 -12.20
CA ALA A 75 1.20 8.91 -12.84
C ALA A 75 2.27 8.22 -13.70
N LEU A 76 2.72 7.03 -13.29
CA LEU A 76 3.65 6.21 -14.09
C LEU A 76 2.97 5.57 -15.31
N VAL A 77 1.71 5.16 -15.19
CA VAL A 77 0.92 4.60 -16.31
C VAL A 77 0.65 5.69 -17.35
N GLU A 78 0.09 6.82 -16.93
CA GLU A 78 -0.21 7.97 -17.81
C GLU A 78 1.06 8.57 -18.42
N GLY A 79 2.16 8.60 -17.66
CA GLY A 79 3.47 9.02 -18.17
C GLY A 79 4.12 8.03 -19.14
N GLY A 80 3.46 6.91 -19.47
CA GLY A 80 3.93 5.96 -20.46
C GLY A 80 5.19 5.21 -20.03
N PHE A 81 5.42 4.95 -18.73
CA PHE A 81 6.60 4.21 -18.25
C PHE A 81 6.53 2.69 -18.44
N PHE A 82 5.43 2.18 -19.01
CA PHE A 82 5.18 0.76 -19.20
C PHE A 82 5.05 0.38 -20.68
N PRO A 83 5.44 -0.84 -21.07
CA PRO A 83 5.01 -1.42 -22.35
C PRO A 83 3.48 -1.48 -22.44
N LYS A 84 2.91 -1.27 -23.64
CA LYS A 84 1.45 -1.15 -23.85
C LYS A 84 0.65 -2.37 -23.33
N GLU A 85 1.24 -3.55 -23.45
CA GLU A 85 0.66 -4.81 -22.97
C GLU A 85 0.56 -4.88 -21.44
N ILE A 86 1.50 -4.25 -20.71
CA ILE A 86 1.46 -4.15 -19.25
C ILE A 86 0.56 -2.98 -18.83
N GLU A 87 0.68 -1.84 -19.50
CA GLU A 87 -0.10 -0.62 -19.25
C GLU A 87 -1.61 -0.92 -19.22
N SER A 88 -2.12 -1.58 -20.27
CA SER A 88 -3.54 -1.94 -20.37
C SER A 88 -4.02 -2.87 -19.24
N GLN A 89 -3.14 -3.70 -18.68
CA GLN A 89 -3.45 -4.55 -17.53
C GLN A 89 -3.39 -3.80 -16.20
N LEU A 90 -2.41 -2.90 -16.05
CA LEU A 90 -2.29 -2.04 -14.88
C LEU A 90 -3.52 -1.13 -14.73
N ILE A 91 -3.98 -0.50 -15.81
CA ILE A 91 -5.22 0.30 -15.84
C ILE A 91 -6.41 -0.51 -15.31
N LYS A 92 -6.59 -1.74 -15.80
CA LYS A 92 -7.67 -2.64 -15.34
C LYS A 92 -7.55 -3.02 -13.87
N SER A 93 -6.35 -3.01 -13.31
CA SER A 93 -6.08 -3.39 -11.92
C SER A 93 -6.12 -2.23 -10.93
N LEU A 94 -6.32 -1.00 -11.41
CA LEU A 94 -6.37 0.22 -10.61
C LEU A 94 -7.79 0.74 -10.42
N GLN A 95 -8.78 -0.16 -10.41
CA GLN A 95 -10.19 0.18 -10.27
C GLN A 95 -10.55 0.87 -8.96
N CYS A 96 -9.69 0.81 -7.93
CA CYS A 96 -9.87 1.57 -6.70
C CYS A 96 -9.97 3.10 -6.90
N ILE A 97 -9.54 3.64 -8.04
CA ILE A 97 -9.72 5.07 -8.36
C ILE A 97 -11.20 5.44 -8.49
N ILE A 98 -12.04 4.51 -8.94
CA ILE A 98 -13.48 4.71 -9.17
C ILE A 98 -14.20 5.05 -7.85
N ASP A 99 -13.63 4.68 -6.71
CA ASP A 99 -14.21 4.94 -5.41
C ASP A 99 -13.53 6.07 -4.65
N MET A 100 -12.63 6.85 -5.26
CA MET A 100 -11.97 7.97 -4.58
C MET A 100 -12.94 8.91 -3.88
N GLU A 101 -13.95 9.40 -4.59
CA GLU A 101 -14.94 10.31 -4.03
C GLU A 101 -15.74 9.66 -2.90
N LYS A 102 -16.12 8.39 -3.05
CA LYS A 102 -16.89 7.65 -2.03
C LYS A 102 -16.04 7.38 -0.77
N VAL A 103 -14.76 7.11 -0.98
CA VAL A 103 -13.77 6.91 0.07
C VAL A 103 -13.53 8.23 0.81
N ALA A 104 -13.40 9.34 0.07
CA ALA A 104 -13.26 10.67 0.62
C ALA A 104 -14.53 11.15 1.36
N ASP A 105 -15.73 10.76 0.93
CA ASP A 105 -16.96 11.06 1.67
C ASP A 105 -16.98 10.43 3.07
N ILE A 106 -16.25 9.32 3.28
CA ILE A 106 -16.22 8.63 4.58
C ILE A 106 -15.19 9.27 5.53
N TYR A 107 -14.02 9.68 5.04
CA TYR A 107 -12.94 10.12 5.94
C TYR A 107 -12.06 11.26 5.40
N GLY A 108 -12.39 11.80 4.23
CA GLY A 108 -11.72 12.91 3.57
C GLY A 108 -10.39 12.53 2.91
N TYR A 109 -9.41 13.41 3.07
CA TYR A 109 -8.03 13.35 2.57
C TYR A 109 -7.37 11.97 2.68
N GLY A 110 -6.36 11.70 1.83
CA GLY A 110 -5.74 10.41 1.47
C GLY A 110 -5.11 9.51 2.55
N ARG A 111 -5.60 9.56 3.79
CA ARG A 111 -5.18 8.78 4.95
C ARG A 111 -5.99 7.49 5.09
N VAL A 112 -5.54 6.43 4.43
CA VAL A 112 -6.20 5.12 4.44
C VAL A 112 -6.02 4.30 5.72
N VAL A 113 -4.98 4.54 6.54
CA VAL A 113 -4.63 3.61 7.66
C VAL A 113 -5.69 3.58 8.77
N THR A 114 -6.16 4.75 9.21
CA THR A 114 -7.16 4.87 10.29
C THR A 114 -8.53 4.30 9.92
N PRO A 115 -9.14 4.64 8.76
CA PRO A 115 -10.42 4.04 8.36
C PRO A 115 -10.32 2.54 8.10
N VAL A 116 -9.20 2.06 7.55
CA VAL A 116 -8.93 0.62 7.37
C VAL A 116 -8.84 -0.10 8.70
N ALA A 117 -8.17 0.49 9.69
CA ALA A 117 -8.12 -0.05 11.04
C ALA A 117 -9.51 -0.16 11.69
N ALA A 118 -10.33 0.88 11.54
CA ALA A 118 -11.71 0.88 12.03
C ALA A 118 -12.54 -0.23 11.34
N ALA A 119 -12.39 -0.40 10.02
CA ALA A 119 -13.06 -1.45 9.27
C ALA A 119 -12.68 -2.86 9.74
N TYR A 120 -11.38 -3.14 9.90
CA TYR A 120 -10.90 -4.43 10.41
C TYR A 120 -11.46 -4.73 11.80
N ASN A 121 -11.42 -3.76 12.71
CA ASN A 121 -11.93 -3.90 14.06
C ASN A 121 -13.43 -4.18 14.07
N GLU A 122 -14.20 -3.47 13.26
CA GLU A 122 -15.65 -3.60 13.22
C GLU A 122 -16.08 -4.94 12.64
N VAL A 123 -15.50 -5.36 11.51
CA VAL A 123 -15.78 -6.68 10.91
C VAL A 123 -15.47 -7.78 11.92
N TRP A 124 -14.33 -7.69 12.61
CA TRP A 124 -13.92 -8.68 13.60
C TRP A 124 -14.81 -8.71 14.84
N LYS A 125 -15.19 -7.54 15.39
CA LYS A 125 -16.11 -7.44 16.55
C LYS A 125 -17.46 -8.12 16.29
N ASN A 126 -17.90 -8.12 15.03
CA ASN A 126 -19.13 -8.80 14.62
C ASN A 126 -18.94 -10.30 14.33
N GLY A 127 -17.78 -10.88 14.67
CA GLY A 127 -17.43 -12.28 14.42
C GLY A 127 -17.05 -12.58 12.96
N GLY A 128 -16.91 -11.54 12.13
CA GLY A 128 -16.50 -11.66 10.74
C GLY A 128 -14.98 -11.67 10.55
N ARG A 129 -14.56 -11.65 9.29
CA ARG A 129 -13.15 -11.56 8.88
C ARG A 129 -12.99 -10.78 7.58
N VAL A 130 -11.77 -10.33 7.32
CA VAL A 130 -11.41 -9.72 6.04
C VAL A 130 -10.47 -10.63 5.28
N ALA A 131 -10.87 -11.09 4.10
CA ALA A 131 -10.05 -11.93 3.24
C ALA A 131 -9.33 -11.07 2.18
N ILE A 132 -8.08 -11.43 1.86
CA ILE A 132 -7.34 -10.86 0.73
C ILE A 132 -7.21 -11.94 -0.34
N ARG A 133 -7.53 -11.57 -1.58
CA ARG A 133 -7.37 -12.41 -2.78
C ARG A 133 -6.55 -11.67 -3.81
N ARG A 134 -5.68 -12.38 -4.52
CA ARG A 134 -4.95 -11.84 -5.66
C ARG A 134 -5.88 -11.78 -6.87
N ASN A 135 -5.86 -10.66 -7.58
CA ASN A 135 -6.57 -10.54 -8.86
C ASN A 135 -5.78 -9.67 -9.85
N SER A 136 -5.51 -10.19 -11.05
CA SER A 136 -4.78 -9.51 -12.13
C SER A 136 -3.41 -8.97 -11.72
N TRP A 137 -3.16 -7.65 -11.61
CA TRP A 137 -1.95 -7.05 -11.01
C TRP A 137 -2.16 -6.56 -9.56
N GLY A 138 -3.41 -6.53 -9.07
CA GLY A 138 -3.77 -6.01 -7.76
C GLY A 138 -4.26 -7.07 -6.78
N VAL A 139 -5.00 -6.61 -5.78
CA VAL A 139 -5.68 -7.47 -4.82
C VAL A 139 -7.13 -7.04 -4.67
N GLU A 140 -7.99 -8.01 -4.41
CA GLU A 140 -9.35 -7.79 -3.96
C GLU A 140 -9.43 -8.04 -2.46
N VAL A 141 -10.24 -7.23 -1.79
CA VAL A 141 -10.50 -7.35 -0.36
C VAL A 141 -11.97 -7.62 -0.14
N VAL A 142 -12.26 -8.68 0.61
CA VAL A 142 -13.62 -9.15 0.87
C VAL A 142 -13.91 -9.09 2.36
N PHE A 143 -14.99 -8.42 2.72
CA PHE A 143 -15.54 -8.46 4.08
C PHE A 143 -16.49 -9.64 4.18
N ILE A 144 -16.28 -10.50 5.18
CA ILE A 144 -17.03 -11.74 5.39
C ILE A 144 -17.62 -11.70 6.78
N ASP A 145 -18.90 -12.06 6.94
CA ASP A 145 -19.56 -12.11 8.23
C ASP A 145 -19.27 -13.39 9.02
N LYS A 146 -19.86 -13.51 10.21
CA LYS A 146 -19.74 -14.68 11.08
C LYS A 146 -20.37 -15.98 10.54
N TYR A 147 -21.17 -15.87 9.47
CA TYR A 147 -21.82 -16.99 8.79
C TYR A 147 -21.14 -17.33 7.46
N ASP A 148 -19.91 -16.86 7.26
CA ASP A 148 -19.13 -17.05 6.03
C ASP A 148 -19.74 -16.42 4.77
N LYS A 149 -20.66 -15.46 4.93
CA LYS A 149 -21.25 -14.72 3.80
C LYS A 149 -20.44 -13.48 3.47
N GLU A 150 -20.22 -13.24 2.19
CA GLU A 150 -19.59 -12.01 1.70
C GLU A 150 -20.54 -10.81 1.94
N ILE A 151 -20.09 -9.86 2.77
CA ILE A 151 -20.78 -8.60 3.07
C ILE A 151 -20.51 -7.59 1.96
N ALA A 152 -19.24 -7.50 1.52
CA ALA A 152 -18.80 -6.58 0.48
C ALA A 152 -17.51 -7.09 -0.17
N VAL A 153 -17.41 -6.89 -1.49
CA VAL A 153 -16.23 -7.20 -2.29
C VAL A 153 -15.70 -5.90 -2.89
N GLY A 154 -14.46 -5.55 -2.55
CA GLY A 154 -13.78 -4.36 -3.10
C GLY A 154 -13.32 -4.57 -4.53
N PRO A 155 -13.03 -3.48 -5.26
CA PRO A 155 -12.48 -3.56 -6.61
C PRO A 155 -11.03 -4.03 -6.56
N ILE A 156 -10.50 -4.42 -7.72
CA ILE A 156 -9.06 -4.70 -7.85
C ILE A 156 -8.27 -3.44 -7.47
N SER A 157 -7.36 -3.60 -6.52
CA SER A 157 -6.71 -2.49 -5.83
C SER A 157 -5.19 -2.66 -5.72
N TYR A 158 -4.50 -1.56 -5.45
CA TYR A 158 -3.03 -1.49 -5.37
C TYR A 158 -2.38 -2.46 -4.37
N CYS A 159 -2.94 -2.54 -3.17
CA CYS A 159 -2.51 -3.38 -2.07
C CYS A 159 -3.67 -3.58 -1.07
N PRO A 160 -3.55 -4.44 -0.06
CA PRO A 160 -4.66 -4.75 0.84
C PRO A 160 -5.21 -3.54 1.61
N THR A 161 -4.36 -2.58 1.97
CA THR A 161 -4.82 -1.35 2.64
C THR A 161 -5.68 -0.52 1.70
N CYS A 162 -5.23 -0.35 0.44
CA CYS A 162 -5.98 0.37 -0.58
C CYS A 162 -7.29 -0.34 -0.91
N GLY A 163 -7.24 -1.67 -1.05
CA GLY A 163 -8.42 -2.50 -1.29
C GLY A 163 -9.42 -2.43 -0.15
N THR A 164 -8.96 -2.49 1.10
CA THR A 164 -9.85 -2.36 2.26
C THR A 164 -10.54 -1.01 2.27
N ALA A 165 -9.80 0.09 2.03
CA ALA A 165 -10.39 1.42 1.95
C ALA A 165 -11.46 1.50 0.86
N ALA A 166 -11.18 0.95 -0.33
CA ALA A 166 -12.13 0.89 -1.44
C ALA A 166 -13.31 -0.08 -1.20
N THR A 167 -13.18 -1.08 -0.33
CA THR A 167 -14.28 -1.97 0.06
C THR A 167 -15.27 -1.28 0.99
N ILE A 168 -14.84 -0.37 1.87
CA ILE A 168 -15.71 0.25 2.89
C ILE A 168 -16.99 0.87 2.28
N PRO A 169 -16.94 1.70 1.21
CA PRO A 169 -18.15 2.25 0.59
C PRO A 169 -19.19 1.22 0.14
N ARG A 170 -18.77 -0.02 -0.12
CA ARG A 170 -19.67 -1.11 -0.55
C ARG A 170 -20.35 -1.83 0.62
N ALA A 171 -20.05 -1.44 1.85
CA ALA A 171 -20.72 -1.89 3.06
C ALA A 171 -21.37 -0.67 3.76
N PRO A 172 -22.56 -0.21 3.34
CA PRO A 172 -23.11 1.09 3.75
C PRO A 172 -23.23 1.28 5.27
N ALA A 173 -23.65 0.25 6.00
CA ALA A 173 -23.75 0.32 7.47
C ALA A 173 -22.38 0.51 8.14
N LEU A 174 -21.34 -0.17 7.63
CA LEU A 174 -19.97 -0.01 8.08
C LEU A 174 -19.41 1.38 7.72
N ALA A 175 -19.65 1.83 6.48
CA ALA A 175 -19.23 3.13 6.00
C ALA A 175 -19.80 4.26 6.87
N ALA A 176 -21.11 4.24 7.15
CA ALA A 176 -21.76 5.23 8.01
C ALA A 176 -21.18 5.24 9.42
N LYS A 177 -20.96 4.05 10.00
CA LYS A 177 -20.34 3.92 11.34
C LYS A 177 -18.93 4.50 11.39
N ILE A 178 -18.09 4.17 10.40
CA ILE A 178 -16.72 4.70 10.32
C ILE A 178 -16.73 6.21 10.10
N LYS A 179 -17.60 6.72 9.21
CA LYS A 179 -17.75 8.16 8.95
C LYS A 179 -18.05 8.92 10.25
N GLU A 180 -19.00 8.43 11.03
CA GLU A 180 -19.33 9.03 12.33
C GLU A 180 -18.17 8.93 13.33
N GLU A 181 -17.47 7.78 13.37
CA GLU A 181 -16.31 7.59 14.25
C GLU A 181 -15.14 8.56 13.93
N LEU A 182 -15.06 9.07 12.71
CA LEU A 182 -13.95 9.87 12.21
C LEU A 182 -14.26 11.36 12.04
N LYS A 183 -15.53 11.78 12.10
CA LYS A 183 -16.04 13.12 11.74
C LYS A 183 -15.21 14.31 12.26
N ASP A 184 -14.74 14.25 13.51
CA ASP A 184 -13.98 15.33 14.16
C ASP A 184 -12.55 14.92 14.52
N LYS A 185 -12.09 13.76 14.06
CA LYS A 185 -10.73 13.30 14.34
C LYS A 185 -9.73 14.01 13.43
N ARG A 186 -8.61 14.44 14.03
CA ARG A 186 -7.49 15.05 13.30
C ARG A 186 -7.06 14.17 12.12
N ASN A 187 -7.02 14.76 10.93
CA ASN A 187 -6.57 14.13 9.70
C ASN A 187 -5.24 14.75 9.24
N THR A 188 -4.15 13.98 9.28
CA THR A 188 -2.82 14.46 8.84
C THR A 188 -2.77 14.79 7.35
N GLY A 189 -3.63 14.20 6.53
CA GLY A 189 -3.77 14.57 5.12
C GLY A 189 -4.35 15.98 4.97
N LYS A 190 -5.36 16.32 5.77
CA LYS A 190 -5.93 17.68 5.85
C LYS A 190 -4.87 18.69 6.29
N ASP A 191 -4.16 18.40 7.38
CA ASP A 191 -3.09 19.27 7.89
C ASP A 191 -2.04 19.59 6.81
N LYS A 192 -1.65 18.59 6.02
CA LYS A 192 -0.67 18.75 4.93
C LYS A 192 -1.22 19.53 3.75
N TYR A 193 -2.48 19.31 3.38
CA TYR A 193 -3.16 20.08 2.34
C TYR A 193 -3.24 21.56 2.71
N GLU A 194 -3.75 21.88 3.91
CA GLU A 194 -3.91 23.26 4.38
C GLU A 194 -2.57 24.01 4.50
N ARG A 195 -1.49 23.27 4.74
CA ARG A 195 -0.12 23.79 4.84
C ARG A 195 0.63 23.80 3.50
N GLY A 196 0.03 23.31 2.43
CA GLY A 196 0.67 23.23 1.10
C GLY A 196 1.92 22.35 1.10
N MET A 197 1.91 21.24 1.84
CA MET A 197 3.05 20.33 1.92
C MET A 197 3.12 19.36 0.74
N GLU A 198 4.35 19.01 0.39
CA GLU A 198 4.64 18.03 -0.66
C GLU A 198 5.40 16.85 -0.07
N ASN A 199 5.09 15.64 -0.53
CA ASN A 199 5.91 14.46 -0.27
C ASN A 199 6.73 14.14 -1.52
N HIS A 200 8.05 14.13 -1.40
CA HIS A 200 8.97 13.77 -2.47
C HIS A 200 9.47 12.35 -2.24
N PHE A 201 9.11 11.43 -3.14
CA PHE A 201 9.49 10.02 -3.10
C PHE A 201 10.54 9.71 -4.17
N PHE A 202 11.63 9.08 -3.75
CA PHE A 202 12.70 8.60 -4.62
C PHE A 202 13.45 7.45 -3.95
N ILE A 203 14.28 6.73 -4.69
CA ILE A 203 15.14 5.67 -4.14
C ILE A 203 16.50 6.23 -3.73
N LYS A 204 16.92 5.90 -2.51
CA LYS A 204 18.28 6.14 -2.00
C LYS A 204 18.75 4.90 -1.23
N ASN A 205 19.98 4.43 -1.51
CA ASN A 205 20.55 3.22 -0.90
C ASN A 205 19.61 1.99 -0.99
N ASP A 206 19.04 1.75 -2.18
CA ASP A 206 18.06 0.69 -2.45
C ASP A 206 16.79 0.71 -1.58
N ARG A 207 16.45 1.86 -1.00
CA ARG A 207 15.26 2.06 -0.17
C ARG A 207 14.47 3.26 -0.63
N ILE A 208 13.16 3.25 -0.36
CA ILE A 208 12.32 4.42 -0.62
C ILE A 208 12.67 5.48 0.42
N CYS A 209 13.11 6.62 -0.08
CA CYS A 209 13.22 7.87 0.66
C CYS A 209 11.94 8.67 0.44
N CYS A 210 11.40 9.22 1.53
CA CYS A 210 10.38 10.25 1.49
C CYS A 210 10.93 11.49 2.18
N GLU A 211 10.74 12.64 1.55
CA GLU A 211 10.95 13.97 2.14
C GLU A 211 9.63 14.70 2.18
N ILE A 212 9.32 15.35 3.31
CA ILE A 212 8.19 16.25 3.44
C ILE A 212 8.72 17.66 3.32
N ILE A 213 8.22 18.39 2.31
CA ILE A 213 8.65 19.74 1.99
C ILE A 213 7.52 20.72 2.31
N GLU A 214 7.86 21.80 3.00
CA GLU A 214 6.98 22.96 3.23
C GLU A 214 7.79 24.22 2.90
N LYS A 215 7.29 25.06 1.99
CA LYS A 215 7.94 26.33 1.60
C LYS A 215 9.43 26.16 1.22
N GLY A 216 9.75 25.08 0.50
CA GLY A 216 11.10 24.74 0.06
C GLY A 216 12.02 24.15 1.14
N GLN A 217 11.55 23.96 2.37
CA GLN A 217 12.32 23.37 3.46
C GLN A 217 11.91 21.92 3.73
N VAL A 218 12.89 21.05 3.94
CA VAL A 218 12.64 19.64 4.33
C VAL A 218 12.33 19.59 5.82
N LEU A 219 11.07 19.34 6.17
CA LEU A 219 10.62 19.21 7.56
C LEU A 219 10.90 17.81 8.14
N GLY A 220 10.83 16.78 7.30
CA GLY A 220 11.03 15.41 7.71
C GLY A 220 11.55 14.56 6.56
N ARG A 221 12.43 13.62 6.87
CA ARG A 221 13.00 12.68 5.90
C ARG A 221 13.06 11.28 6.51
N ALA A 222 12.72 10.25 5.73
CA ALA A 222 12.89 8.87 6.16
C ALA A 222 13.17 7.91 5.00
N LEU A 223 14.01 6.89 5.26
CA LEU A 223 14.28 5.78 4.35
C LEU A 223 13.66 4.48 4.86
N ARG A 224 12.77 3.86 4.09
CA ARG A 224 12.04 2.63 4.49
C ARG A 224 11.84 1.66 3.31
N CYS A 225 11.23 0.52 3.60
CA CYS A 225 11.07 -0.60 2.67
C CYS A 225 9.98 -0.39 1.60
N CYS A 226 9.06 0.57 1.78
CA CYS A 226 8.07 0.93 0.78
C CYS A 226 7.61 2.39 0.90
N ILE A 227 6.86 2.87 -0.10
CA ILE A 227 6.29 4.24 -0.17
C ILE A 227 5.51 4.60 1.08
N ALA A 228 4.54 3.77 1.49
CA ALA A 228 3.68 4.09 2.63
C ALA A 228 4.46 4.16 3.96
N TYR A 229 5.38 3.21 4.20
CA TYR A 229 6.23 3.24 5.39
C TYR A 229 7.20 4.44 5.36
N ALA A 230 7.74 4.82 4.21
CA ALA A 230 8.63 5.98 4.09
C ALA A 230 7.87 7.29 4.37
N GLY A 231 6.67 7.43 3.80
CA GLY A 231 5.79 8.59 4.02
C GLY A 231 5.41 8.74 5.50
N VAL A 232 4.85 7.70 6.12
CA VAL A 232 4.47 7.74 7.54
C VAL A 232 5.69 7.99 8.44
N ALA A 233 6.85 7.39 8.14
CA ALA A 233 8.07 7.65 8.91
C ALA A 233 8.55 9.11 8.78
N ALA A 234 8.43 9.70 7.58
CA ALA A 234 8.77 11.09 7.36
C ALA A 234 7.78 12.03 8.08
N GLU A 235 6.49 11.69 8.13
CA GLU A 235 5.47 12.42 8.90
C GLU A 235 5.76 12.41 10.41
N VAL A 236 6.24 11.27 10.92
CA VAL A 236 6.69 11.15 12.31
C VAL A 236 7.92 12.02 12.57
N ASN A 237 8.88 12.04 11.65
CA ASN A 237 10.10 12.84 11.77
C ASN A 237 9.83 14.34 11.63
N ALA A 238 8.82 14.73 10.84
CA ALA A 238 8.34 16.10 10.71
C ALA A 238 7.49 16.58 11.90
N GLY A 239 7.19 15.71 12.88
CA GLY A 239 6.34 16.05 14.02
C GLY A 239 4.85 16.18 13.68
N ILE A 240 4.42 15.70 12.52
CA ILE A 240 3.03 15.84 12.04
C ILE A 240 2.19 14.63 12.45
N ALA A 241 2.77 13.44 12.51
CA ALA A 241 2.06 12.23 12.89
C ALA A 241 1.52 12.31 14.34
N GLY A 242 0.32 11.77 14.56
CA GLY A 242 -0.27 11.69 15.90
C GLY A 242 0.60 10.83 16.85
N PRO A 243 0.69 11.17 18.15
CA PRO A 243 1.69 10.60 19.07
C PRO A 243 1.56 9.09 19.23
N LYS A 244 0.32 8.57 19.34
CA LYS A 244 0.05 7.13 19.47
C LYS A 244 0.53 6.33 18.25
N TRP A 245 0.14 6.75 17.04
CA TRP A 245 0.51 6.07 15.81
C TRP A 245 2.00 6.21 15.50
N GLY A 246 2.58 7.37 15.79
CA GLY A 246 4.02 7.58 15.64
C GLY A 246 4.85 6.70 16.57
N ALA A 247 4.43 6.50 17.81
CA ALA A 247 5.08 5.59 18.75
C ALA A 247 4.98 4.13 18.29
N LEU A 248 3.77 3.67 17.93
CA LEU A 248 3.52 2.31 17.46
C LEU A 248 4.35 1.99 16.21
N PHE A 249 4.40 2.91 15.26
CA PHE A 249 5.18 2.76 14.03
C PHE A 249 6.69 2.68 14.31
N LYS A 250 7.20 3.56 15.19
CA LYS A 250 8.61 3.55 15.62
C LYS A 250 9.00 2.22 16.25
N GLU A 251 8.15 1.70 17.14
CA GLU A 251 8.37 0.42 17.81
C GLU A 251 8.36 -0.74 16.83
N TYR A 252 7.32 -0.85 15.99
CA TYR A 252 7.23 -1.89 14.99
C TYR A 252 8.44 -1.91 14.05
N CYS A 253 8.87 -0.76 13.53
CA CYS A 253 10.03 -0.70 12.64
C CYS A 253 11.33 -1.20 13.30
N ARG A 254 11.47 -1.11 14.63
CA ARG A 254 12.64 -1.65 15.35
C ARG A 254 12.62 -3.18 15.38
N ILE A 255 11.47 -3.78 15.61
CA ILE A 255 11.32 -5.23 15.81
C ILE A 255 11.00 -6.00 14.52
N CYS A 256 10.59 -5.29 13.47
CA CYS A 256 10.11 -5.90 12.24
C CYS A 256 11.21 -6.77 11.59
N PRO A 257 10.98 -8.08 11.40
CA PRO A 257 11.95 -8.97 10.77
C PRO A 257 12.15 -8.63 9.29
N THR A 258 11.20 -7.94 8.67
CA THR A 258 11.26 -7.49 7.27
C THR A 258 12.13 -6.25 7.08
N LYS A 259 12.64 -5.62 8.15
CA LYS A 259 13.71 -4.61 8.04
C LYS A 259 14.98 -5.16 7.37
N LEU A 260 15.10 -6.50 7.35
CA LEU A 260 16.12 -7.30 6.71
C LEU A 260 15.73 -7.78 5.31
N CYS A 261 14.58 -7.35 4.75
CA CYS A 261 14.29 -7.56 3.33
C CYS A 261 15.56 -7.22 2.54
N ARG A 262 16.02 -8.22 1.78
CA ARG A 262 17.35 -8.22 1.15
C ARG A 262 17.54 -6.91 0.39
N LYS A 263 18.74 -6.31 0.45
CA LYS A 263 19.10 -5.11 -0.33
C LYS A 263 18.57 -5.28 -1.76
N GLY A 264 17.79 -4.30 -2.23
CA GLY A 264 17.22 -4.30 -3.58
C GLY A 264 15.84 -4.94 -3.75
N LYS A 265 15.25 -5.58 -2.73
CA LYS A 265 13.89 -6.16 -2.80
C LYS A 265 12.90 -5.36 -1.93
N ASN A 266 11.78 -4.93 -2.51
CA ASN A 266 10.76 -4.16 -1.82
C ASN A 266 9.68 -5.07 -1.19
N THR A 267 9.06 -4.61 -0.09
CA THR A 267 8.04 -5.40 0.64
C THR A 267 6.81 -5.72 -0.21
N GLY A 268 6.45 -4.86 -1.16
CA GLY A 268 5.30 -5.05 -2.04
C GLY A 268 5.45 -6.27 -2.95
N GLU A 269 6.56 -6.34 -3.67
CA GLU A 269 6.91 -7.45 -4.55
C GLU A 269 7.00 -8.78 -3.79
N GLU A 270 7.73 -8.81 -2.66
CA GLU A 270 7.90 -10.04 -1.90
C GLU A 270 6.58 -10.55 -1.30
N ALA A 271 5.71 -9.64 -0.85
CA ALA A 271 4.40 -10.00 -0.31
C ALA A 271 3.44 -10.49 -1.41
N ASN A 272 3.46 -9.89 -2.61
CA ASN A 272 2.65 -10.38 -3.73
C ASN A 272 3.11 -11.77 -4.20
N ASN A 273 4.42 -11.99 -4.35
CA ASN A 273 4.98 -13.31 -4.68
C ASN A 273 4.61 -14.37 -3.63
N LEU A 274 4.61 -13.97 -2.36
CA LEU A 274 4.14 -14.81 -1.27
C LEU A 274 2.64 -15.12 -1.42
N LEU A 275 1.80 -14.12 -1.66
CA LEU A 275 0.36 -14.32 -1.86
C LEU A 275 0.07 -15.30 -3.01
N VAL A 276 0.78 -15.19 -4.13
CA VAL A 276 0.69 -16.14 -5.26
C VAL A 276 1.04 -17.57 -4.82
N SER A 277 2.07 -17.72 -3.99
CA SER A 277 2.48 -19.03 -3.48
C SER A 277 1.46 -19.62 -2.51
N LEU A 278 0.86 -18.79 -1.66
CA LEU A 278 -0.21 -19.19 -0.75
C LEU A 278 -1.43 -19.70 -1.52
N GLU A 279 -1.87 -18.97 -2.54
CA GLU A 279 -3.03 -19.35 -3.36
C GLU A 279 -2.80 -20.64 -4.14
N LYS A 280 -1.60 -20.83 -4.72
CA LYS A 280 -1.23 -22.09 -5.39
C LYS A 280 -1.34 -23.30 -4.45
N LYS A 281 -1.12 -23.10 -3.15
CA LYS A 281 -1.25 -24.13 -2.10
C LYS A 281 -2.61 -24.12 -1.41
N LYS A 282 -3.60 -23.39 -1.96
CA LYS A 282 -4.96 -23.26 -1.43
C LYS A 282 -5.01 -22.71 0.01
N LEU A 283 -4.00 -21.93 0.40
CA LEU A 283 -3.92 -21.28 1.70
C LEU A 283 -4.69 -19.96 1.68
N LYS A 284 -5.48 -19.69 2.73
CA LYS A 284 -6.27 -18.46 2.87
C LYS A 284 -5.52 -17.46 3.73
N THR A 285 -5.64 -16.17 3.38
CA THR A 285 -5.10 -15.06 4.17
C THR A 285 -6.23 -14.21 4.72
N ASP A 286 -6.41 -14.28 6.03
CA ASP A 286 -7.38 -13.48 6.78
C ASP A 286 -6.67 -12.35 7.52
N ILE A 287 -7.30 -11.18 7.55
CA ILE A 287 -6.81 -10.00 8.27
C ILE A 287 -7.74 -9.69 9.43
N ARG A 288 -7.12 -9.42 10.58
CA ARG A 288 -7.75 -8.79 11.74
C ARG A 288 -6.93 -7.60 12.18
N MET A 289 -7.51 -6.79 13.05
CA MET A 289 -6.77 -5.75 13.74
C MET A 289 -7.11 -5.77 15.22
N ASP A 290 -6.07 -5.56 16.03
CA ASP A 290 -6.14 -5.29 17.45
C ASP A 290 -5.30 -4.04 17.74
N THR A 291 -4.08 -4.22 18.24
CA THR A 291 -3.05 -3.18 18.29
C THR A 291 -2.35 -3.05 16.94
N TYR A 292 -2.18 -4.16 16.21
CA TYR A 292 -1.50 -4.21 14.92
C TYR A 292 -2.43 -4.77 13.85
N ILE A 293 -2.13 -4.47 12.58
CA ILE A 293 -2.72 -5.20 11.46
C ILE A 293 -2.12 -6.60 11.49
N THR A 294 -2.94 -7.62 11.72
CA THR A 294 -2.50 -8.99 11.88
C THR A 294 -2.97 -9.83 10.70
N ALA A 295 -2.03 -10.40 9.95
CA ALA A 295 -2.30 -11.35 8.89
C ALA A 295 -2.21 -12.77 9.45
N MET A 296 -3.23 -13.58 9.17
CA MET A 296 -3.34 -14.97 9.57
C MET A 296 -3.42 -15.83 8.32
N VAL A 297 -2.48 -16.76 8.15
CA VAL A 297 -2.48 -17.73 7.04
C VAL A 297 -3.04 -19.05 7.55
N LYS A 298 -4.06 -19.55 6.85
CA LYS A 298 -4.79 -20.76 7.26
C LYS A 298 -4.87 -21.80 6.15
N LYS A 299 -4.94 -23.07 6.55
CA LYS A 299 -5.22 -24.24 5.70
C LYS A 299 -6.36 -25.01 6.33
N ASP A 300 -7.46 -25.20 5.60
CA ASP A 300 -8.62 -25.96 6.08
C ASP A 300 -9.14 -25.51 7.47
N GLY A 301 -8.99 -24.22 7.78
CA GLY A 301 -9.38 -23.62 9.07
C GLY A 301 -8.27 -23.58 10.13
N GLU A 302 -7.22 -24.39 9.99
CA GLU A 302 -6.06 -24.41 10.90
C GLU A 302 -5.11 -23.24 10.63
N LEU A 303 -4.66 -22.57 11.69
CA LEU A 303 -3.69 -21.47 11.61
C LEU A 303 -2.28 -22.02 11.40
N LEU A 304 -1.67 -21.72 10.24
CA LEU A 304 -0.29 -22.10 9.92
C LEU A 304 0.74 -21.04 10.32
N GLY A 305 0.30 -19.79 10.41
CA GLY A 305 1.17 -18.69 10.80
C GLY A 305 0.43 -17.37 10.91
N GLU A 306 0.95 -16.51 11.78
CA GLU A 306 0.46 -15.15 11.95
C GLU A 306 1.60 -14.15 12.01
N GLY A 307 1.31 -12.91 11.62
CA GLY A 307 2.28 -11.84 11.68
C GLY A 307 1.61 -10.48 11.79
N ILE A 308 2.36 -9.52 12.34
CA ILE A 308 1.87 -8.18 12.66
C ILE A 308 2.49 -7.12 11.75
N GLY A 309 1.79 -6.00 11.57
CA GLY A 309 2.20 -4.84 10.76
C GLY A 309 1.49 -3.57 11.20
N THR A 310 2.02 -2.40 10.81
CA THR A 310 1.47 -1.09 11.26
C THR A 310 0.79 -0.29 10.15
N VAL A 311 1.19 -0.47 8.90
CA VAL A 311 0.65 0.31 7.76
C VAL A 311 -0.13 -0.54 6.77
N CYS A 312 0.28 -1.80 6.55
CA CYS A 312 -0.39 -2.68 5.60
C CYS A 312 -0.26 -4.17 5.93
N ALA A 313 -1.25 -4.94 5.51
CA ALA A 313 -1.27 -6.40 5.67
C ALA A 313 -0.14 -7.13 4.95
N PHE A 314 0.44 -6.56 3.88
CA PHE A 314 1.64 -7.13 3.24
C PHE A 314 2.84 -7.17 4.18
N SER A 315 3.01 -6.15 5.02
CA SER A 315 4.08 -6.18 6.02
C SER A 315 3.83 -7.25 7.09
N SER A 316 2.58 -7.44 7.49
CA SER A 316 2.12 -8.49 8.40
C SER A 316 2.33 -9.89 7.82
N LEU A 317 2.04 -10.08 6.53
CA LEU A 317 2.23 -11.36 5.84
C LEU A 317 3.72 -11.72 5.72
N MET A 318 4.56 -10.74 5.40
CA MET A 318 6.01 -10.92 5.38
C MET A 318 6.59 -11.18 6.76
N TYR A 319 6.01 -10.60 7.82
CA TYR A 319 6.32 -10.95 9.20
C TYR A 319 6.02 -12.43 9.46
N ALA A 320 4.81 -12.89 9.11
CA ALA A 320 4.38 -14.27 9.31
C ALA A 320 5.34 -15.25 8.62
N LYS A 321 5.65 -15.02 7.33
CA LYS A 321 6.65 -15.83 6.59
C LYS A 321 8.00 -15.86 7.28
N ALA A 322 8.46 -14.74 7.84
CA ALA A 322 9.79 -14.68 8.46
C ALA A 322 9.87 -15.41 9.81
N ARG A 323 8.75 -15.54 10.53
CA ARG A 323 8.73 -16.04 11.92
C ARG A 323 8.12 -17.43 12.08
N CYS A 324 7.16 -17.81 11.23
CA CYS A 324 6.40 -19.04 11.40
C CYS A 324 7.03 -20.19 10.62
N ILE A 325 7.66 -21.13 11.32
CA ILE A 325 8.32 -22.30 10.74
C ILE A 325 7.31 -23.18 9.97
N GLN A 326 6.14 -23.43 10.53
CA GLN A 326 5.09 -24.24 9.90
C GLN A 326 4.60 -23.63 8.58
N LEU A 327 4.37 -22.32 8.55
CA LEU A 327 4.08 -21.61 7.31
C LEU A 327 5.20 -21.74 6.28
N ARG A 328 6.46 -21.60 6.71
CA ARG A 328 7.62 -21.77 5.82
C ARG A 328 7.72 -23.17 5.27
N SER A 329 7.56 -24.22 6.09
CA SER A 329 7.58 -25.60 5.60
C SER A 329 6.46 -25.85 4.59
N GLU A 330 5.26 -25.31 4.83
CA GLU A 330 4.16 -25.45 3.88
C GLU A 330 4.42 -24.72 2.55
N ILE A 331 5.15 -23.60 2.53
CA ILE A 331 5.43 -22.84 1.31
C ILE A 331 6.69 -23.34 0.58
N GLU A 332 7.76 -23.66 1.31
CA GLU A 332 9.09 -24.00 0.78
C GLU A 332 9.21 -25.47 0.36
N VAL A 333 8.37 -26.37 0.90
CA VAL A 333 8.38 -27.78 0.48
C VAL A 333 7.68 -27.91 -0.88
N VAL A 334 8.48 -28.18 -1.92
CA VAL A 334 8.02 -28.87 -3.13
C VAL A 334 8.05 -30.35 -2.80
N ARG A 335 6.88 -30.97 -2.60
CA ARG A 335 6.81 -32.43 -2.64
C ARG A 335 6.82 -32.80 -4.12
N GLU A 336 7.98 -33.25 -4.60
CA GLU A 336 8.08 -34.00 -5.86
C GLU A 336 7.35 -35.34 -5.74
#